data_AF-A0A7X9DQT6-F1
#
_entry.id   AF-A0A7X9DQT6-F1
#
_cell.length_a   1.000
_cell.length_b   1.000
_cell.length_c   1.000
_cell.angle_alpha   90.00
_cell.angle_beta   90.00
_cell.angle_gamma   90.00
#
_symmetry.space_group_name_H-M   'P 1'
#
loop_
_entity.id
_entity.type
_entity.pdbx_description
1 polymer ?
#
loop_
_entity_poly.entity_id
_entity_poly.type
_entity_poly.pdbx_seq_one_letter_code
_entity_poly.pdbx_strand_id
1 'polypeptide(L)'
;ALYLAGLCRKVYMIVRKNYLRASKVMQQRVLSTPNIEVLFGHVTKEIVGDQTVNGVILTDDKGQEKRINIQGFFVAIGHTPNSEIFKPWIETDETGYIVTRPGSTKTNIEGVFACGDVQDKIFRQAVTAAGSGCMAAIEAERWLAEQK
;
A
#
# COMPACT_ATOMS: atom_id res chain seq x y z
N ALA A 1 0.55 -5.99 -9.69
CA ALA A 1 0.94 -6.95 -10.76
C ALA A 1 -0.16 -7.11 -11.80
N LEU A 2 -1.33 -7.68 -11.47
CA LEU A 2 -2.44 -7.88 -12.43
C LEU A 2 -2.90 -6.60 -13.14
N TYR A 3 -3.06 -5.49 -12.41
CA TYR A 3 -3.39 -4.20 -13.02
C TYR A 3 -2.34 -3.76 -14.06
N LEU A 4 -1.06 -3.82 -13.70
CA LEU A 4 0.05 -3.50 -14.60
C LEU A 4 0.12 -4.45 -15.79
N ALA A 5 -0.30 -5.71 -15.64
CA ALA A 5 -0.33 -6.68 -16.74
C ALA A 5 -1.35 -6.32 -17.83
N GLY A 6 -2.37 -5.52 -17.51
CA GLY A 6 -3.29 -4.94 -18.51
C GLY A 6 -2.71 -3.75 -19.27
N LEU A 7 -1.60 -3.16 -18.79
CA LEU A 7 -1.00 -1.94 -19.36
C LEU A 7 0.36 -2.21 -20.01
N CYS A 8 1.12 -3.15 -19.47
CA CYS A 8 2.51 -3.40 -19.83
C CYS A 8 2.65 -4.67 -20.69
N ARG A 9 3.61 -4.66 -21.62
CA ARG A 9 3.97 -5.85 -22.42
C ARG A 9 4.47 -7.02 -21.56
N LYS A 10 5.18 -6.73 -20.46
CA LYS A 10 5.75 -7.71 -19.54
C LYS A 10 5.80 -7.10 -18.14
N VAL A 11 5.50 -7.90 -17.12
CA VAL A 11 5.60 -7.53 -15.70
C VAL A 11 6.46 -8.54 -14.98
N TYR A 12 7.55 -8.09 -14.36
CA TYR A 12 8.34 -8.91 -13.44
C TYR A 12 7.85 -8.67 -12.02
N MET A 13 7.37 -9.71 -11.35
CA MET A 13 6.95 -9.66 -9.95
C MET A 13 8.05 -10.24 -9.07
N ILE A 14 8.81 -9.36 -8.42
CA ILE A 14 9.95 -9.74 -7.56
C ILE A 14 9.43 -10.14 -6.18
N VAL A 15 9.79 -11.32 -5.70
CA VAL A 15 9.34 -11.87 -4.43
C VAL A 15 10.54 -12.39 -3.65
N ARG A 16 10.79 -11.82 -2.47
CA ARG A 16 11.92 -12.19 -1.60
C ARG A 16 11.88 -13.65 -1.11
N LYS A 17 10.69 -14.24 -0.98
CA LYS A 17 10.49 -15.61 -0.50
C LYS A 17 10.21 -16.54 -1.69
N ASN A 18 10.22 -17.84 -1.44
CA ASN A 18 9.88 -18.86 -2.43
C ASN A 18 8.37 -19.15 -2.49
N TYR A 19 7.55 -18.26 -1.97
CA TYR A 19 6.09 -18.37 -1.94
C TYR A 19 5.43 -16.99 -1.89
N LEU A 20 4.16 -16.94 -2.28
CA LEU A 20 3.31 -15.74 -2.18
C LEU A 20 2.48 -15.78 -0.88
N ARG A 21 2.35 -14.64 -0.21
CA ARG A 21 1.45 -14.47 0.95
C ARG A 21 -0.02 -14.22 0.55
N ALA A 22 -0.29 -14.04 -0.74
CA ALA A 22 -1.63 -13.77 -1.26
C ALA A 22 -2.55 -15.00 -1.12
N SER A 23 -3.87 -14.79 -1.19
CA SER A 23 -4.83 -15.91 -1.23
C SER A 23 -4.59 -16.85 -2.42
N LYS A 24 -4.93 -18.14 -2.30
CA LYS A 24 -4.72 -19.15 -3.35
C LYS A 24 -5.27 -18.71 -4.71
N VAL A 25 -6.47 -18.12 -4.73
CA VAL A 25 -7.10 -17.60 -5.95
C VAL A 25 -6.26 -16.50 -6.60
N MET A 26 -5.71 -15.58 -5.81
CA MET A 26 -4.85 -14.51 -6.31
C MET A 26 -3.51 -15.04 -6.83
N GLN A 27 -2.93 -16.03 -6.14
CA GLN A 27 -1.72 -16.70 -6.62
C GLN A 27 -1.97 -17.35 -7.99
N GLN A 28 -3.07 -18.09 -8.14
CA GLN A 28 -3.44 -18.73 -9.40
C GLN A 28 -3.63 -17.71 -10.51
N ARG A 29 -4.36 -16.61 -10.27
CA ARG A 29 -4.55 -15.54 -11.26
C ARG A 29 -3.23 -14.95 -11.72
N VAL A 30 -2.31 -14.67 -10.80
CA VAL A 30 -0.99 -14.13 -11.14
C VAL A 30 -0.18 -15.14 -11.97
N LEU A 31 -0.13 -16.40 -11.54
CA LEU A 31 0.63 -17.45 -12.22
C LEU A 31 0.05 -17.82 -13.59
N SER A 32 -1.26 -17.65 -13.79
CA SER A 32 -1.93 -17.91 -15.06
C SER A 32 -1.91 -16.72 -16.02
N THR A 33 -1.42 -15.55 -15.60
CA THR A 33 -1.38 -14.35 -16.44
C THR A 33 -0.12 -14.38 -17.32
N PRO A 34 -0.22 -14.51 -18.66
CA PRO A 34 0.92 -14.87 -19.52
C PRO A 34 2.09 -13.90 -19.52
N ASN A 35 1.83 -12.61 -19.34
CA ASN A 35 2.84 -11.56 -19.34
C ASN A 35 3.37 -11.22 -17.95
N ILE A 36 2.99 -11.96 -16.90
CA ILE A 36 3.61 -11.86 -15.57
C ILE A 36 4.65 -12.95 -15.41
N GLU A 37 5.84 -12.57 -14.97
CA GLU A 37 6.91 -13.50 -14.56
C GLU A 37 7.24 -13.27 -13.10
N VAL A 38 7.08 -14.31 -12.28
CA VAL A 38 7.34 -14.23 -10.85
C VAL A 38 8.77 -14.66 -10.58
N LEU A 39 9.55 -13.76 -9.98
CA LEU A 39 10.95 -13.97 -9.61
C LEU A 39 11.01 -14.25 -8.10
N PHE A 40 10.85 -15.51 -7.73
CA PHE A 40 10.95 -15.98 -6.35
C PHE A 40 12.40 -15.99 -5.85
N GLY A 41 12.60 -15.76 -4.56
CA GLY A 41 13.94 -15.76 -3.94
C GLY A 41 14.83 -14.59 -4.37
N HIS A 42 14.27 -13.56 -4.99
CA HIS A 42 15.02 -12.39 -5.45
C HIS A 42 14.72 -11.16 -4.58
N VAL A 43 15.74 -10.36 -4.31
CA VAL A 43 15.64 -9.03 -3.70
C VAL A 43 16.18 -7.96 -4.65
N THR A 44 15.65 -6.74 -4.54
CA THR A 44 16.16 -5.61 -5.30
C THR A 44 17.41 -5.04 -4.62
N LYS A 45 18.53 -5.05 -5.33
CA LYS A 45 19.79 -4.42 -4.89
C LYS A 45 19.84 -2.96 -5.30
N GLU A 46 19.54 -2.67 -6.57
CA GLU A 46 19.67 -1.34 -7.14
C GLU A 46 18.64 -1.12 -8.25
N ILE A 47 18.06 0.08 -8.31
CA ILE A 47 17.27 0.54 -9.45
C ILE A 47 18.19 1.43 -10.28
N VAL A 48 18.42 1.07 -11.54
CA VAL A 48 19.35 1.77 -12.41
C VAL A 48 18.62 2.63 -13.44
N GLY A 49 19.20 3.77 -13.74
CA GLY A 49 18.62 4.81 -14.56
C GLY A 49 19.38 6.12 -14.37
N ASP A 50 19.21 7.04 -15.32
CA ASP A 50 19.65 8.42 -15.15
C ASP A 50 18.41 9.25 -14.78
N GLN A 51 17.80 9.95 -15.74
CA GLN A 51 16.54 10.67 -15.53
C GLN A 51 15.33 9.74 -15.40
N THR A 52 15.42 8.52 -15.96
CA THR A 52 14.34 7.53 -15.94
C THR A 52 14.89 6.15 -15.67
N VAL A 53 14.08 5.29 -15.04
CA VAL A 53 14.41 3.87 -14.81
C VAL A 53 14.68 3.17 -16.14
N ASN A 54 15.83 2.52 -16.27
CA ASN A 54 16.17 1.67 -17.41
C ASN A 54 16.49 0.22 -17.02
N GLY A 55 16.55 -0.09 -15.72
CA GLY A 55 16.76 -1.44 -15.24
C GLY A 55 16.67 -1.59 -13.74
N VAL A 56 16.79 -2.83 -13.31
CA VAL A 56 16.93 -3.22 -11.90
C VAL A 56 18.00 -4.29 -11.78
N ILE A 57 18.84 -4.19 -10.76
CA ILE A 57 19.77 -5.23 -10.34
C ILE A 57 19.11 -5.99 -9.19
N LEU A 58 18.94 -7.29 -9.39
CA LEU A 58 18.40 -8.22 -8.40
C LEU A 58 19.51 -9.10 -7.88
N THR A 59 19.40 -9.50 -6.61
CA THR A 59 20.25 -10.51 -5.98
C THR A 59 19.38 -11.69 -5.60
N ASP A 60 19.80 -12.90 -5.95
CA ASP A 60 19.14 -14.15 -5.52
C ASP A 60 19.58 -14.60 -4.11
N ASP A 61 19.08 -15.73 -3.65
CA ASP A 61 19.40 -16.31 -2.34
C ASP A 61 20.84 -16.83 -2.22
N LYS A 62 21.55 -16.99 -3.33
CA LYS A 62 22.96 -17.38 -3.41
C LYS A 62 23.91 -16.18 -3.55
N GLY A 63 23.37 -14.96 -3.58
CA GLY A 63 24.15 -13.74 -3.76
C GLY A 63 24.49 -13.43 -5.22
N GLN A 64 23.92 -14.14 -6.19
CA GLN A 64 24.16 -13.87 -7.61
C GLN A 64 23.35 -12.68 -8.08
N GLU A 65 23.98 -11.82 -8.87
CA GLU A 65 23.34 -10.62 -9.38
C GLU A 65 22.88 -10.79 -10.82
N LYS A 66 21.68 -10.27 -11.09
CA LYS A 66 21.09 -10.25 -12.43
C LYS A 66 20.49 -8.89 -12.71
N ARG A 67 20.86 -8.31 -13.85
CA ARG A 67 20.21 -7.11 -14.38
C ARG A 67 18.98 -7.50 -15.21
N ILE A 68 17.87 -6.78 -15.00
CA ILE A 68 16.68 -6.85 -15.84
C ILE A 68 16.39 -5.46 -16.38
N ASN A 69 16.28 -5.34 -17.70
CA ASN A 69 15.91 -4.07 -18.33
C ASN A 69 14.40 -3.84 -18.16
N ILE A 70 14.05 -2.75 -17.50
CA ILE A 70 12.68 -2.33 -17.20
C ILE A 70 12.58 -0.81 -17.36
N GLN A 71 11.38 -0.31 -17.65
CA GLN A 71 11.13 1.13 -17.83
C GLN A 71 10.34 1.74 -16.65
N GLY A 72 9.95 0.93 -15.69
CA GLY A 72 9.19 1.36 -14.52
C GLY A 72 9.31 0.35 -13.38
N PHE A 73 9.39 0.86 -12.15
CA PHE A 73 9.54 0.06 -10.95
C PHE A 73 8.49 0.48 -9.92
N PHE A 74 7.69 -0.48 -9.44
CA PHE A 74 6.59 -0.23 -8.52
C PHE A 74 6.81 -1.02 -7.23
N VAL A 75 6.93 -0.32 -6.11
CA VAL A 75 7.10 -0.92 -4.78
C VAL A 75 5.72 -1.22 -4.19
N ALA A 76 5.46 -2.49 -3.90
CA ALA A 76 4.19 -2.96 -3.34
C ALA A 76 4.40 -3.85 -2.10
N ILE A 77 5.13 -3.35 -1.10
CA ILE A 77 5.53 -4.11 0.11
C ILE A 77 4.60 -3.91 1.32
N GLY A 78 3.52 -3.15 1.15
CA GLY A 78 2.65 -2.70 2.24
C GLY A 78 2.77 -1.20 2.44
N HIS A 79 1.99 -0.66 3.38
CA HIS A 79 2.05 0.74 3.80
C HIS A 79 2.07 0.76 5.32
N THR A 80 2.82 1.69 5.90
CA THR A 80 2.84 1.95 7.33
C THR A 80 2.12 3.28 7.56
N PRO A 81 0.93 3.29 8.16
CA PRO A 81 0.24 4.54 8.48
C PRO A 81 1.00 5.32 9.55
N ASN A 82 0.99 6.66 9.47
CA ASN A 82 1.66 7.55 10.42
C ASN A 82 0.85 7.74 11.72
N SER A 83 0.44 6.63 12.33
CA SER A 83 -0.42 6.59 13.52
C SER A 83 0.33 6.24 14.81
N GLU A 84 1.62 5.89 14.73
CA GLU A 84 2.40 5.33 15.84
C GLU A 84 2.32 6.19 17.11
N ILE A 85 2.43 7.52 16.93
CA ILE A 85 2.37 8.48 18.03
C ILE A 85 1.02 8.48 18.75
N PHE A 86 -0.06 8.01 18.12
CA PHE A 86 -1.41 8.02 18.68
C PHE A 86 -1.83 6.68 19.29
N LYS A 87 -1.12 5.59 19.00
CA LYS A 87 -1.44 4.23 19.46
C LYS A 87 -1.70 4.09 20.97
N PRO A 88 -1.04 4.84 21.88
CA PRO A 88 -1.35 4.76 23.31
C PRO A 88 -2.77 5.22 23.68
N TRP A 89 -3.44 5.97 22.79
CA TRP A 89 -4.74 6.61 23.06
C TRP A 89 -5.83 6.23 22.06
N ILE A 90 -5.47 6.08 20.79
CA ILE A 90 -6.40 5.84 19.69
C ILE A 90 -6.29 4.39 19.25
N GLU A 91 -7.44 3.73 19.10
CA GLU A 91 -7.52 2.37 18.60
C GLU A 91 -7.01 2.29 17.15
N THR A 92 -6.07 1.38 16.92
CA THR A 92 -5.56 1.06 15.58
C THR A 92 -5.74 -0.42 15.30
N ASP A 93 -5.93 -0.78 14.04
CA ASP A 93 -5.91 -2.18 13.63
C ASP A 93 -4.52 -2.81 13.74
N GLU A 94 -4.42 -4.12 13.50
CA GLU A 94 -3.15 -4.88 13.57
C GLU A 94 -2.05 -4.34 12.65
N THR A 95 -2.43 -3.58 11.61
CA THR A 95 -1.50 -2.96 10.65
C THR A 95 -1.24 -1.48 10.94
N GLY A 96 -1.84 -0.95 12.01
CA GLY A 96 -1.66 0.41 12.50
C GLY A 96 -2.66 1.43 11.96
N TYR A 97 -3.64 1.08 11.14
CA TYR A 97 -4.61 2.09 10.66
C TYR A 97 -5.54 2.49 11.79
N ILE A 98 -5.84 3.79 11.93
CA ILE A 98 -6.79 4.29 12.94
C ILE A 98 -8.17 3.72 12.64
N VAL A 99 -8.80 3.13 13.65
CA VAL A 99 -10.15 2.58 13.55
C VAL A 99 -11.16 3.72 13.67
N THR A 100 -11.92 3.96 12.60
CA THR A 100 -13.05 4.89 12.59
C THR A 100 -14.37 4.13 12.58
N ARG A 101 -15.44 4.78 13.07
CA ARG A 101 -16.79 4.20 13.01
C ARG A 101 -17.24 4.08 11.55
N PRO A 102 -17.89 2.97 11.14
CA PRO A 102 -18.33 2.80 9.76
C PRO A 102 -19.20 3.98 9.27
N GLY A 103 -18.81 4.58 8.15
CA GLY A 103 -19.52 5.72 7.56
C GLY A 103 -19.29 7.07 8.26
N SER A 104 -18.32 7.17 9.16
CA SER A 104 -17.98 8.36 9.94
C SER A 104 -16.46 8.50 10.06
N THR A 105 -15.98 9.62 10.61
CA THR A 105 -14.56 9.88 10.91
C THR A 105 -14.24 9.81 12.40
N LYS A 106 -15.26 9.58 13.24
CA LYS A 106 -15.13 9.44 14.69
C LYS A 106 -14.26 8.25 15.06
N THR A 107 -13.31 8.47 15.97
CA THR A 107 -12.48 7.42 16.57
C THR A 107 -13.14 6.82 17.82
N ASN A 108 -12.40 6.02 18.59
CA ASN A 108 -12.79 5.55 19.91
C ASN A 108 -12.77 6.68 20.98
N ILE A 109 -12.03 7.77 20.74
CA ILE A 109 -11.94 8.91 21.66
C ILE A 109 -12.91 10.01 21.20
N GLU A 110 -13.74 10.48 22.13
CA GLU A 110 -14.68 11.57 21.87
C GLU A 110 -13.94 12.86 21.51
N GLY A 111 -14.44 13.61 20.52
CA GLY A 111 -13.79 14.83 20.02
C GLY A 111 -12.57 14.59 19.13
N VAL A 112 -12.17 13.32 18.90
CA VAL A 112 -11.04 12.96 18.03
C VAL A 112 -11.52 12.27 16.76
N PHE A 113 -11.10 12.81 15.62
CA PHE A 113 -11.53 12.40 14.28
C PHE A 113 -10.30 12.04 13.44
N ALA A 114 -10.45 11.07 12.53
CA ALA A 114 -9.40 10.66 11.60
C ALA A 114 -9.91 10.63 10.15
N CYS A 115 -9.09 11.09 9.21
CA CYS A 115 -9.40 11.13 7.79
C CYS A 115 -8.18 10.83 6.94
N GLY A 116 -8.39 10.55 5.65
CA GLY A 116 -7.34 10.20 4.71
C GLY A 116 -6.75 8.82 4.94
N ASP A 117 -5.58 8.58 4.37
CA ASP A 117 -4.93 7.26 4.31
C ASP A 117 -4.58 6.69 5.69
N VAL A 118 -4.50 7.50 6.76
CA VAL A 118 -4.22 6.99 8.12
C VAL A 118 -5.33 6.08 8.66
N GLN A 119 -6.54 6.17 8.10
CA GLN A 119 -7.69 5.32 8.43
C GLN A 119 -8.24 4.56 7.21
N ASP A 120 -7.77 4.86 5.99
CA ASP A 120 -8.18 4.16 4.75
C ASP A 120 -7.07 3.26 4.21
N LYS A 121 -7.18 1.95 4.47
CA LYS A 121 -6.29 0.93 3.91
C LYS A 121 -6.71 0.40 2.54
N ILE A 122 -7.88 0.81 2.02
CA ILE A 122 -8.51 0.23 0.83
C ILE A 122 -8.24 1.11 -0.38
N PHE A 123 -8.69 2.37 -0.36
CA PHE A 123 -8.71 3.20 -1.58
C PHE A 123 -7.43 3.99 -1.75
N ARG A 124 -6.97 4.72 -0.72
CA ARG A 124 -5.70 5.48 -0.72
C ARG A 124 -5.56 6.37 -1.96
N GLN A 125 -6.60 7.17 -2.23
CA GLN A 125 -6.63 8.11 -3.33
C GLN A 125 -6.76 9.52 -2.79
N ALA A 126 -6.15 10.49 -3.49
CA ALA A 126 -6.25 11.90 -3.10
C ALA A 126 -7.71 12.37 -2.97
N VAL A 127 -8.59 11.91 -3.87
CA VAL A 127 -10.02 12.28 -3.85
C VAL A 127 -10.78 11.65 -2.68
N THR A 128 -10.47 10.40 -2.32
CA THR A 128 -11.11 9.76 -1.15
C THR A 128 -10.61 10.38 0.15
N ALA A 129 -9.32 10.71 0.22
CA ALA A 129 -8.74 11.44 1.34
C ALA A 129 -9.38 12.83 1.50
N ALA A 130 -9.50 13.60 0.42
CA ALA A 130 -10.16 14.90 0.44
C ALA A 130 -11.62 14.80 0.92
N GLY A 131 -12.38 13.82 0.43
CA GLY A 131 -13.75 13.58 0.85
C GLY A 131 -13.87 13.27 2.34
N SER A 132 -13.04 12.34 2.85
CA SER A 132 -13.02 12.03 4.29
C SER A 132 -12.53 13.20 5.15
N GLY A 133 -11.66 14.07 4.62
CA GLY A 133 -11.24 15.29 5.31
C GLY A 133 -12.38 16.29 5.49
N CYS A 134 -13.22 16.44 4.46
CA CYS A 134 -14.46 17.22 4.55
C CYS A 134 -15.41 16.66 5.61
N MET A 135 -15.59 15.33 5.63
CA MET A 135 -16.40 14.66 6.66
C MET A 135 -15.88 14.95 8.07
N ALA A 136 -14.55 14.86 8.28
CA ALA A 136 -13.95 15.09 9.60
C ALA A 136 -14.09 16.52 10.07
N ALA A 137 -13.92 17.50 9.17
CA ALA A 137 -14.14 18.90 9.50
C ALA A 137 -15.59 19.18 9.93
N ILE A 138 -16.57 18.62 9.22
CA ILE A 138 -18.01 18.80 9.54
C ILE A 138 -18.37 18.10 10.85
N GLU A 139 -17.86 16.89 11.09
CA GLU A 139 -18.15 16.17 12.34
C GLU A 139 -17.49 16.83 13.55
N ALA A 140 -16.27 17.37 13.39
CA ALA A 140 -15.60 18.14 14.42
C ALA A 140 -16.33 19.45 14.72
N GLU A 141 -16.80 20.16 13.69
CA GLU A 141 -17.59 21.39 13.84
C GLU A 141 -18.87 21.14 14.64
N ARG A 142 -19.63 20.10 14.26
CA ARG A 142 -20.85 19.71 14.98
C ARG A 142 -20.59 19.33 16.43
N TRP A 143 -19.54 18.54 16.68
CA TRP A 143 -19.17 18.16 18.04
C TRP A 143 -18.85 19.40 18.86
N LEU A 144 -18.04 20.34 18.34
CA LEU A 144 -17.73 21.60 19.04
C LEU A 144 -18.98 22.44 19.34
N ALA A 145 -19.98 22.43 18.45
CA ALA A 145 -21.24 23.14 18.66
C ALA A 145 -22.09 22.53 19.79
N GLU A 146 -22.01 21.21 19.99
CA GLU A 146 -22.71 20.47 21.07
C GLU A 146 -22.02 20.62 22.43
N GLN A 147 -20.74 21.01 22.49
CA GLN A 147 -19.99 21.23 23.74
C GLN A 147 -20.19 22.62 24.37
N LYS A 148 -21.11 23.44 23.83
CA LYS A 148 -21.47 24.75 24.38
C LYS A 148 -22.53 24.62 25.45
#